data_AF-A0A4V0NHK5-F1
#
_entry.id   AF-A0A4V0NHK5-F1
#
_cell.length_a   1.000
_cell.length_b   1.000
_cell.length_c   1.000
_cell.angle_alpha   90.00
_cell.angle_beta   90.00
_cell.angle_gamma   90.00
#
_symmetry.space_group_name_H-M   'P 1'
#
loop_
_entity.id
_entity.type
_entity.pdbx_description
1 polymer ?
#
loop_
_entity_poly.entity_id
_entity_poly.type
_entity_poly.pdbx_seq_one_letter_code
_entity_poly.pdbx_strand_id
1 'polypeptide(L)'
;MTGMLRGGLRLGCAAAVVFAAGPAAAMQPASGSAPRVSPAPAASQPAPAAPQPAPAVPPGGPAGAAPVGAPPTGVAPPGAPQALPAWATSPSPWPPEGEQPSPKRVWYGWQHLLVLGGTAILAPIAVGTENEVLAWWSFSTFALGGPVTHWANGNLGKGFASLGLNAGCTLGGGMVGLLVGRASDSRRWEELAGIMIGSSAGLLTANIIDIAVLEREERSTADSYEYIRLRPPRLRLAPHVAMAPDRATLGLGGAF
;
A
#
# COMPACT_ATOMS: atom_id res chain seq x y z
N MET A 1 -20.62 -21.03 36.03
CA MET A 1 -19.67 -21.15 34.90
C MET A 1 -19.12 -19.81 34.40
N THR A 2 -19.86 -18.69 34.53
CA THR A 2 -19.45 -17.34 34.09
C THR A 2 -18.28 -16.71 34.87
N GLY A 3 -18.06 -17.10 36.14
CA GLY A 3 -16.94 -16.59 36.94
C GLY A 3 -15.56 -17.13 36.57
N MET A 4 -15.47 -18.31 35.95
CA MET A 4 -14.19 -18.99 35.67
C MET A 4 -13.55 -18.57 34.35
N LEU A 5 -14.33 -18.12 33.35
CA LEU A 5 -13.79 -17.48 32.14
C LEU A 5 -13.10 -16.13 32.44
N ARG A 6 -13.51 -15.43 33.51
CA ARG A 6 -12.99 -14.11 33.91
C ARG A 6 -11.53 -14.11 34.37
N GLY A 7 -11.04 -15.23 34.91
CA GLY A 7 -9.66 -15.34 35.41
C GLY A 7 -8.62 -15.51 34.30
N GLY A 8 -8.90 -16.39 33.33
CA GLY A 8 -7.96 -16.69 32.23
C GLY A 8 -7.78 -15.53 31.26
N LEU A 9 -8.84 -14.76 30.99
CA LEU A 9 -8.78 -13.61 30.08
C LEU A 9 -7.87 -12.50 30.63
N ARG A 10 -7.87 -12.27 31.96
CA ARG A 10 -7.06 -11.23 32.59
C ARG A 10 -5.56 -11.55 32.58
N LEU A 11 -5.18 -12.81 32.74
CA LEU A 11 -3.77 -13.21 32.76
C LEU A 11 -3.14 -13.26 31.36
N GLY A 12 -3.89 -13.74 30.36
CA GLY A 12 -3.42 -13.74 28.96
C GLY A 12 -3.25 -12.33 28.39
N CYS A 13 -4.08 -11.37 28.82
CA CYS A 13 -4.04 -10.00 28.29
C CYS A 13 -2.94 -9.13 28.92
N ALA A 14 -2.54 -9.40 30.16
CA ALA A 14 -1.39 -8.73 30.76
C ALA A 14 -0.08 -9.06 30.01
N ALA A 15 0.08 -10.31 29.54
CA ALA A 15 1.24 -10.74 28.76
C ALA A 15 1.27 -10.09 27.35
N ALA A 16 0.11 -9.93 26.71
CA ALA A 16 0.02 -9.29 25.39
C ALA A 16 0.34 -7.78 25.43
N VAL A 17 -0.03 -7.08 26.50
CA VAL A 17 0.24 -5.63 26.66
C VAL A 17 1.71 -5.34 26.96
N VAL A 18 2.41 -6.21 27.69
CA VAL A 18 3.84 -6.02 28.01
C VAL A 18 4.72 -6.16 26.76
N PHE A 19 4.33 -6.98 25.78
CA PHE A 19 5.12 -7.13 24.54
C PHE A 19 4.98 -5.94 23.58
N ALA A 20 3.86 -5.20 23.65
CA ALA A 20 3.60 -4.03 22.80
C ALA A 20 4.24 -2.72 23.33
N ALA A 21 4.65 -2.68 24.60
CA ALA A 21 5.20 -1.50 25.26
C ALA A 21 6.74 -1.47 25.32
N GLY A 22 7.43 -2.33 24.56
CA GLY A 22 8.88 -2.21 24.36
C GLY A 22 9.24 -0.85 23.73
N PRO A 23 10.36 -0.22 24.12
CA PRO A 23 10.71 1.09 23.58
C PRO A 23 10.84 0.98 22.07
N ALA A 24 9.96 1.69 21.36
CA ALA A 24 10.10 2.01 19.95
C ALA A 24 11.32 2.95 19.80
N ALA A 25 12.52 2.42 20.03
CA ALA A 25 13.74 3.05 19.59
C ALA A 25 13.62 3.13 18.06
N ALA A 26 13.48 4.36 17.58
CA ALA A 26 13.29 4.67 16.17
C ALA A 26 14.22 3.81 15.32
N MET A 27 13.63 2.95 14.47
CA MET A 27 14.30 2.46 13.27
C MET A 27 14.51 3.66 12.36
N GLN A 28 15.49 4.50 12.67
CA GLN A 28 16.18 5.25 11.64
C GLN A 28 16.78 4.17 10.73
N PRO A 29 16.38 4.09 9.44
CA PRO A 29 17.09 3.22 8.52
C PRO A 29 18.55 3.65 8.57
N ALA A 30 19.42 2.72 8.98
CA ALA A 30 20.85 2.97 9.00
C ALA A 30 21.24 3.60 7.66
N SER A 31 21.91 4.73 7.69
CA SER A 31 22.52 5.36 6.52
C SER A 31 23.73 4.53 6.07
N GLY A 32 23.52 3.23 5.88
CA GLY A 32 24.47 2.36 5.21
C GLY A 32 24.36 2.63 3.73
N SER A 33 25.48 2.98 3.10
CA SER A 33 25.64 2.90 1.65
C SER A 33 25.09 1.55 1.21
N ALA A 34 24.05 1.58 0.35
CA ALA A 34 23.40 0.37 -0.13
C ALA A 34 24.49 -0.61 -0.61
N PRO A 35 24.45 -1.90 -0.20
CA PRO A 35 25.40 -2.88 -0.71
C PRO A 35 25.37 -2.81 -2.23
N ARG A 36 26.56 -2.69 -2.83
CA ARG A 36 26.74 -2.65 -4.28
C ARG A 36 26.36 -4.03 -4.81
N VAL A 37 25.06 -4.25 -5.05
CA VAL A 37 24.56 -5.46 -5.66
C VAL A 37 25.17 -5.50 -7.05
N SER A 38 26.09 -6.43 -7.28
CA SER A 38 26.58 -6.70 -8.62
C SER A 38 25.36 -7.03 -9.47
N PRO A 39 25.16 -6.38 -10.62
CA PRO A 39 23.98 -6.62 -11.44
C PRO A 39 23.91 -8.11 -11.75
N ALA A 40 22.73 -8.70 -11.49
CA ALA A 40 22.47 -10.06 -11.90
C ALA A 40 22.77 -10.17 -13.41
N PRO A 41 23.39 -11.26 -13.88
CA PRO A 41 23.65 -11.47 -15.29
C PRO A 41 22.32 -11.28 -16.04
N ALA A 42 22.36 -10.41 -17.07
CA ALA A 42 21.18 -10.02 -17.82
C ALA A 42 20.44 -11.29 -18.26
N ALA A 43 19.19 -11.43 -17.81
CA ALA A 43 18.30 -12.45 -18.34
C ALA A 43 18.26 -12.24 -19.86
N SER A 44 18.54 -13.30 -20.61
CA SER A 44 18.54 -13.30 -22.07
C SER A 44 17.27 -12.62 -22.57
N GLN A 45 17.42 -11.49 -23.26
CA GLN A 45 16.28 -10.80 -23.84
C GLN A 45 15.48 -11.79 -24.71
N PRO A 46 14.15 -11.89 -24.53
CA PRO A 46 13.33 -12.68 -25.43
C PRO A 46 13.53 -12.18 -26.87
N ALA A 47 13.63 -13.12 -27.80
CA ALA A 47 13.83 -12.80 -29.21
C ALA A 47 12.78 -11.78 -29.70
N PRO A 48 13.17 -10.81 -30.55
CA PRO A 48 12.26 -9.80 -31.06
C PRO A 48 11.00 -10.45 -31.63
N ALA A 49 9.83 -9.98 -31.19
CA ALA A 49 8.57 -10.40 -31.78
C ALA A 49 8.59 -10.06 -33.28
N ALA A 50 8.14 -11.00 -34.10
CA ALA A 50 8.04 -10.80 -35.55
C ALA A 50 7.23 -9.53 -35.84
N PRO A 51 7.64 -8.70 -36.82
CA PRO A 51 6.96 -7.46 -37.16
C PRO A 51 5.49 -7.74 -37.47
N GLN A 52 4.59 -7.06 -36.75
CA GLN A 52 3.17 -7.10 -37.06
C GLN A 52 2.93 -6.50 -38.46
N PRO A 53 2.08 -7.12 -39.29
CA PRO A 53 1.74 -6.59 -40.60
C PRO A 53 1.04 -5.22 -40.44
N ALA A 54 1.46 -4.27 -41.28
CA ALA A 54 0.93 -2.91 -41.27
C ALA A 54 -0.60 -2.91 -41.49
N PRO A 55 -1.35 -2.04 -40.79
CA PRO A 55 -2.78 -1.85 -41.03
C PRO A 55 -3.04 -1.45 -42.49
N ALA A 56 -4.00 -2.11 -43.13
CA ALA A 56 -4.40 -1.81 -44.50
C ALA A 56 -4.95 -0.38 -44.59
N VAL A 57 -4.36 0.43 -45.48
CA VAL A 57 -4.80 1.79 -45.78
C VAL A 57 -6.18 1.73 -46.45
N PRO A 58 -7.21 2.43 -45.94
CA PRO A 58 -8.51 2.49 -46.60
C PRO A 58 -8.40 3.20 -47.96
N PRO A 59 -9.15 2.73 -48.99
CA PRO A 59 -9.09 3.30 -50.34
C PRO A 59 -9.57 4.75 -50.36
N GLY A 60 -8.76 5.59 -51.01
CA GLY A 60 -8.96 7.04 -51.10
C GLY A 60 -10.22 7.43 -51.87
N GLY A 61 -10.93 8.41 -51.32
CA GLY A 61 -12.01 9.11 -52.02
C GLY A 61 -11.47 10.03 -53.12
N PRO A 62 -12.28 10.33 -54.15
CA PRO A 62 -11.87 11.10 -55.31
C PRO A 62 -11.51 12.56 -54.97
N ALA A 63 -10.38 13.00 -55.50
CA ALA A 63 -9.91 14.38 -55.46
C ALA A 63 -10.85 15.29 -56.28
N GLY A 64 -11.59 16.15 -55.57
CA GLY A 64 -12.38 17.23 -56.15
C GLY A 64 -11.48 18.38 -56.60
N ALA A 65 -11.65 18.79 -57.85
CA ALA A 65 -10.91 19.86 -58.51
C ALA A 65 -11.12 21.24 -57.88
N ALA A 66 -10.07 22.07 -57.94
CA ALA A 66 -10.06 23.47 -57.52
C ALA A 66 -10.82 24.37 -58.51
N PRO A 67 -11.52 25.42 -58.03
CA PRO A 67 -11.78 26.60 -58.81
C PRO A 67 -10.79 27.73 -58.48
N VAL A 68 -10.25 28.31 -59.54
CA VAL A 68 -9.50 29.56 -59.60
C VAL A 68 -10.43 30.72 -59.27
N GLY A 69 -9.99 31.62 -58.37
CA GLY A 69 -10.64 32.90 -58.13
C GLY A 69 -9.95 33.68 -57.02
N ALA A 70 -9.12 34.67 -57.39
CA ALA A 70 -8.55 35.61 -56.44
C ALA A 70 -9.61 36.61 -55.96
N PRO A 71 -9.83 36.80 -54.64
CA PRO A 71 -10.70 37.84 -54.14
C PRO A 71 -9.96 39.20 -54.03
N PRO A 72 -10.69 40.32 -54.18
CA PRO A 72 -10.16 41.66 -54.01
C PRO A 72 -9.84 41.98 -52.54
N THR A 73 -8.90 42.90 -52.34
CA THR A 73 -8.53 43.54 -51.07
C THR A 73 -9.77 43.99 -50.28
N GLY A 74 -10.08 43.29 -49.20
CA GLY A 74 -11.23 43.59 -48.34
C GLY A 74 -11.10 42.93 -46.97
N VAL A 75 -11.39 43.74 -45.95
CA VAL A 75 -11.47 43.45 -44.50
C VAL A 75 -11.78 42.00 -44.15
N ALA A 76 -10.94 41.40 -43.29
CA ALA A 76 -11.08 40.00 -42.85
C ALA A 76 -12.46 39.75 -42.22
N PRO A 77 -13.18 38.67 -42.59
CA PRO A 77 -14.49 38.36 -42.05
C PRO A 77 -14.40 37.99 -40.56
N PRO A 78 -15.38 38.39 -39.72
CA PRO A 78 -15.46 37.95 -38.34
C PRO A 78 -15.74 36.43 -38.32
N GLY A 79 -14.72 35.65 -37.94
CA GLY A 79 -14.77 34.18 -37.95
C GLY A 79 -13.61 33.51 -38.68
N ALA A 80 -12.65 34.25 -39.25
CA ALA A 80 -11.42 33.66 -39.75
C ALA A 80 -10.67 32.96 -38.59
N PRO A 81 -10.26 31.68 -38.73
CA PRO A 81 -9.51 30.97 -37.71
C PRO A 81 -8.26 31.77 -37.38
N GLN A 82 -8.16 32.23 -36.13
CA GLN A 82 -6.96 32.93 -35.68
C GLN A 82 -5.76 32.02 -35.94
N ALA A 83 -4.80 32.52 -36.72
CA ALA A 83 -3.53 31.84 -36.91
C ALA A 83 -2.95 31.55 -35.53
N LEU A 84 -2.77 30.26 -35.22
CA LEU A 84 -2.14 29.87 -33.97
C LEU A 84 -0.79 30.59 -33.89
N PRO A 85 -0.48 31.21 -32.74
CA PRO A 85 0.72 32.01 -32.62
C PRO A 85 1.95 31.16 -32.93
N ALA A 86 2.95 31.75 -33.59
CA ALA A 86 4.12 31.03 -34.14
C ALA A 86 4.95 30.23 -33.12
N TRP A 87 4.71 30.41 -31.82
CA TRP A 87 5.30 29.54 -30.79
C TRP A 87 4.66 28.14 -30.73
N ALA A 88 3.46 27.95 -31.29
CA ALA A 88 2.77 26.66 -31.36
C ALA A 88 3.43 25.67 -32.36
N THR A 89 4.33 26.15 -33.23
CA THR A 89 5.06 25.31 -34.20
C THR A 89 6.54 25.15 -33.87
N SER A 90 7.01 25.65 -32.72
CA SER A 90 8.33 25.26 -32.25
C SER A 90 8.31 23.74 -32.04
N PRO A 91 9.10 22.94 -32.77
CA PRO A 91 9.18 21.51 -32.52
C PRO A 91 9.59 21.38 -31.06
N SER A 92 8.68 20.84 -30.26
CA SER A 92 8.97 20.58 -28.86
C SER A 92 10.28 19.79 -28.84
N PRO A 93 11.33 20.24 -28.12
CA PRO A 93 12.53 19.45 -27.96
C PRO A 93 12.08 18.21 -27.21
N TRP A 94 11.78 17.15 -27.97
CA TRP A 94 11.48 15.85 -27.41
C TRP A 94 12.64 15.54 -26.46
N PRO A 95 12.36 15.22 -25.19
CA PRO A 95 13.41 14.84 -24.27
C PRO A 95 14.22 13.72 -24.94
N PRO A 96 15.55 13.77 -24.85
CA PRO A 96 16.41 12.79 -25.52
C PRO A 96 15.90 11.38 -25.21
N GLU A 97 15.80 10.56 -26.26
CA GLU A 97 15.11 9.27 -26.33
C GLU A 97 15.73 8.16 -25.45
N GLY A 98 16.53 8.50 -24.44
CA GLY A 98 17.52 7.60 -23.85
C GLY A 98 17.35 7.22 -22.38
N GLU A 99 16.59 7.95 -21.57
CA GLU A 99 16.54 7.66 -20.13
C GLU A 99 15.13 7.25 -19.71
N GLN A 100 14.86 5.94 -19.79
CA GLN A 100 13.67 5.37 -19.17
C GLN A 100 13.74 5.68 -17.67
N PRO A 101 12.71 6.34 -17.11
CA PRO A 101 12.74 6.71 -15.71
C PRO A 101 12.89 5.47 -14.84
N SER A 102 13.96 5.40 -14.05
CA SER A 102 14.15 4.29 -13.11
C SER A 102 12.94 4.17 -12.19
N PRO A 103 12.34 2.98 -12.03
CA PRO A 103 11.20 2.80 -11.14
C PRO A 103 11.57 3.22 -9.71
N LYS A 104 10.73 4.07 -9.10
CA LYS A 104 10.93 4.53 -7.73
C LYS A 104 10.19 3.61 -6.77
N ARG A 105 10.89 3.13 -5.74
CA ARG A 105 10.28 2.36 -4.66
C ARG A 105 9.64 3.29 -3.64
N VAL A 106 8.33 3.19 -3.47
CA VAL A 106 7.56 3.94 -2.47
C VAL A 106 7.14 2.97 -1.36
N TRP A 107 7.45 3.31 -0.12
CA TRP A 107 7.01 2.55 1.04
C TRP A 107 5.66 3.10 1.52
N TYR A 108 4.64 2.25 1.54
CA TYR A 108 3.29 2.62 2.01
C TYR A 108 2.96 2.00 3.37
N GLY A 109 3.93 1.40 4.04
CA GLY A 109 3.67 0.65 5.26
C GLY A 109 3.31 1.44 6.51
N TRP A 110 3.46 2.76 6.46
CA TRP A 110 2.89 3.63 7.48
C TRP A 110 1.36 3.49 7.59
N GLN A 111 0.66 3.14 6.50
CA GLN A 111 -0.80 2.94 6.52
C GLN A 111 -1.17 1.75 7.41
N HIS A 112 -0.45 0.65 7.26
CA HIS A 112 -0.64 -0.54 8.06
C HIS A 112 -0.19 -0.31 9.51
N LEU A 113 0.88 0.45 9.76
CA LEU A 113 1.26 0.83 11.13
C LEU A 113 0.15 1.59 11.86
N LEU A 114 -0.62 2.44 11.17
CA LEU A 114 -1.78 3.10 11.79
C LEU A 114 -2.89 2.12 12.16
N VAL A 115 -3.17 1.15 11.28
CA VAL A 115 -4.13 0.07 11.56
C VAL A 115 -3.66 -0.75 12.77
N LEU A 116 -2.39 -1.16 12.76
CA LEU A 116 -1.76 -1.93 13.83
C LEU A 116 -1.79 -1.18 15.17
N GLY A 117 -1.43 0.10 15.16
CA GLY A 117 -1.45 0.97 16.34
C GLY A 117 -2.86 1.18 16.88
N GLY A 118 -3.85 1.40 16.01
CA GLY A 118 -5.26 1.48 16.40
C GLY A 118 -5.74 0.19 17.06
N THR A 119 -5.38 -0.96 16.50
CA THR A 119 -5.70 -2.26 17.08
C THR A 119 -5.00 -2.51 18.41
N ALA A 120 -3.73 -2.10 18.56
CA ALA A 120 -2.99 -2.22 19.80
C ALA A 120 -3.61 -1.40 20.95
N ILE A 121 -4.32 -0.31 20.62
CA ILE A 121 -5.10 0.48 21.58
C ILE A 121 -6.46 -0.17 21.87
N LEU A 122 -7.16 -0.66 20.84
CA LEU A 122 -8.50 -1.25 21.02
C LEU A 122 -8.48 -2.58 21.79
N ALA A 123 -7.45 -3.40 21.60
CA ALA A 123 -7.32 -4.69 22.26
C ALA A 123 -7.38 -4.60 23.81
N PRO A 124 -6.56 -3.79 24.50
CA PRO A 124 -6.64 -3.67 25.96
C PRO A 124 -7.97 -3.06 26.43
N ILE A 125 -8.60 -2.18 25.65
CA ILE A 125 -9.93 -1.63 25.97
C ILE A 125 -10.98 -2.73 25.93
N ALA A 126 -10.97 -3.57 24.89
CA ALA A 126 -11.87 -4.71 24.77
C ALA A 126 -11.77 -5.66 25.97
N VAL A 127 -10.54 -5.92 26.40
CA VAL A 127 -10.26 -6.76 27.58
C VAL A 127 -10.76 -6.09 28.86
N GLY A 128 -10.40 -4.82 29.08
CA GLY A 128 -10.76 -4.09 30.30
C GLY A 128 -12.26 -3.89 30.47
N THR A 129 -12.99 -3.82 29.36
CA THR A 129 -14.46 -3.66 29.34
C THR A 129 -15.21 -4.98 29.23
N GLU A 130 -14.51 -6.12 29.15
CA GLU A 130 -15.10 -7.45 28.90
C GLU A 130 -16.03 -7.44 27.66
N ASN A 131 -15.72 -6.63 26.65
CA ASN A 131 -16.55 -6.43 25.45
C ASN A 131 -16.12 -7.36 24.31
N GLU A 132 -16.87 -8.44 24.12
CA GLU A 132 -16.61 -9.45 23.08
C GLU A 132 -16.64 -8.88 21.66
N VAL A 133 -17.59 -7.98 21.37
CA VAL A 133 -17.70 -7.34 20.04
C VAL A 133 -16.42 -6.55 19.77
N LEU A 134 -15.95 -5.77 20.74
CA LEU A 134 -14.72 -4.98 20.58
C LEU A 134 -13.47 -5.87 20.45
N ALA A 135 -13.46 -7.04 21.11
CA ALA A 135 -12.37 -8.01 20.99
C ALA A 135 -12.33 -8.62 19.58
N TRP A 136 -13.48 -9.02 19.03
CA TRP A 136 -13.58 -9.52 17.65
C TRP A 136 -13.20 -8.47 16.62
N TRP A 137 -13.63 -7.22 16.81
CA TRP A 137 -13.22 -6.10 15.97
C TRP A 137 -11.71 -5.89 16.04
N SER A 138 -11.13 -5.84 17.23
CA SER A 138 -9.68 -5.68 17.42
C SER A 138 -8.92 -6.80 16.71
N PHE A 139 -9.29 -8.06 16.94
CA PHE A 139 -8.64 -9.20 16.31
C PHE A 139 -8.78 -9.19 14.79
N SER A 140 -9.98 -8.90 14.27
CA SER A 140 -10.23 -8.85 12.83
C SER A 140 -9.43 -7.74 12.15
N THR A 141 -9.36 -6.56 12.76
CA THR A 141 -8.54 -5.46 12.26
C THR A 141 -7.05 -5.79 12.32
N PHE A 142 -6.59 -6.52 13.35
CA PHE A 142 -5.20 -6.99 13.43
C PHE A 142 -4.87 -7.99 12.32
N ALA A 143 -5.77 -8.93 12.06
CA ALA A 143 -5.56 -10.02 11.11
C ALA A 143 -5.73 -9.59 9.65
N LEU A 144 -6.61 -8.62 9.39
CA LEU A 144 -6.96 -8.17 8.04
C LEU A 144 -6.35 -6.82 7.67
N GLY A 145 -5.67 -6.12 8.59
CA GLY A 145 -5.09 -4.81 8.36
C GLY A 145 -4.14 -4.77 7.16
N GLY A 146 -3.17 -5.69 7.12
CA GLY A 146 -2.24 -5.86 6.00
C GLY A 146 -2.93 -6.22 4.68
N PRO A 147 -3.71 -7.32 4.62
CA PRO A 147 -4.42 -7.72 3.41
C PRO A 147 -5.29 -6.60 2.81
N VAL A 148 -6.07 -5.92 3.65
CA VAL A 148 -6.92 -4.79 3.23
C VAL A 148 -6.07 -3.63 2.72
N THR A 149 -4.95 -3.31 3.37
CA THR A 149 -4.04 -2.25 2.92
C THR A 149 -3.44 -2.55 1.55
N HIS A 150 -3.04 -3.80 1.31
CA HIS A 150 -2.55 -4.22 -0.01
C HIS A 150 -3.64 -4.13 -1.09
N TRP A 151 -4.85 -4.60 -0.80
CA TRP A 151 -5.98 -4.52 -1.73
C TRP A 151 -6.37 -3.08 -2.04
N ALA A 152 -6.38 -2.20 -1.03
CA ALA A 152 -6.67 -0.77 -1.21
C ALA A 152 -5.63 -0.09 -2.12
N ASN A 153 -4.39 -0.56 -2.12
CA ASN A 153 -3.32 -0.10 -3.00
C ASN A 153 -3.25 -0.86 -4.34
N GLY A 154 -4.25 -1.69 -4.68
CA GLY A 154 -4.30 -2.43 -5.94
C GLY A 154 -3.39 -3.66 -6.02
N ASN A 155 -2.74 -4.04 -4.92
CA ASN A 155 -1.79 -5.15 -4.85
C ASN A 155 -2.49 -6.45 -4.41
N LEU A 156 -3.41 -6.98 -5.23
CA LEU A 156 -4.21 -8.18 -4.89
C LEU A 156 -3.36 -9.39 -4.49
N GLY A 157 -2.31 -9.70 -5.25
CA GLY A 157 -1.43 -10.83 -4.98
C GLY A 157 -0.69 -10.69 -3.64
N LYS A 158 -0.22 -9.48 -3.29
CA LYS A 158 0.41 -9.22 -1.99
C LYS A 158 -0.59 -9.32 -0.85
N GLY A 159 -1.83 -8.89 -1.06
CA GLY A 159 -2.89 -9.02 -0.05
C GLY A 159 -3.22 -10.47 0.27
N PHE A 160 -3.27 -11.37 -0.72
CA PHE A 160 -3.42 -12.81 -0.46
C PHE A 160 -2.18 -13.43 0.17
N ALA A 161 -0.97 -13.02 -0.22
CA ALA A 161 0.26 -13.46 0.41
C ALA A 161 0.31 -13.06 1.90
N SER A 162 -0.03 -11.81 2.21
CA SER A 162 -0.17 -11.29 3.57
C SER A 162 -1.23 -12.06 4.37
N LEU A 163 -2.39 -12.35 3.77
CA LEU A 163 -3.45 -13.13 4.41
C LEU A 163 -2.98 -14.56 4.76
N GLY A 164 -2.28 -15.21 3.82
CA GLY A 164 -1.70 -16.53 4.02
C GLY A 164 -0.62 -16.52 5.10
N LEU A 165 0.22 -15.49 5.14
CA LEU A 165 1.23 -15.29 6.18
C LEU A 165 0.58 -15.11 7.56
N ASN A 166 -0.44 -14.25 7.65
CA ASN A 166 -1.18 -14.02 8.89
C ASN A 166 -1.83 -15.32 9.39
N ALA A 167 -2.57 -16.04 8.54
CA ALA A 167 -3.19 -17.30 8.91
C ALA A 167 -2.14 -18.36 9.32
N GLY A 168 -1.08 -18.52 8.51
CA GLY A 168 -0.03 -19.51 8.74
C GLY A 168 0.74 -19.26 10.04
N CYS A 169 1.21 -18.03 10.27
CA CYS A 169 1.92 -17.70 11.49
C CYS A 169 1.02 -17.71 12.72
N THR A 170 -0.25 -17.32 12.61
CA THR A 170 -1.21 -17.42 13.72
C THR A 170 -1.41 -18.87 14.14
N LEU A 171 -1.70 -19.76 13.18
CA LEU A 171 -1.89 -21.18 13.44
C LEU A 171 -0.60 -21.83 13.96
N GLY A 172 0.55 -21.55 13.33
CA GLY A 172 1.85 -22.07 13.74
C GLY A 172 2.24 -21.59 15.14
N GLY A 173 2.06 -20.31 15.43
CA GLY A 173 2.28 -19.74 16.75
C GLY A 173 1.36 -20.36 17.81
N GLY A 174 0.08 -20.56 17.48
CA GLY A 174 -0.88 -21.24 18.35
C GLY A 174 -0.49 -22.68 18.66
N MET A 175 0.01 -23.43 17.67
CA MET A 175 0.54 -24.79 17.86
C MET A 175 1.76 -24.79 18.79
N VAL A 176 2.72 -23.87 18.59
CA VAL A 176 3.88 -23.72 19.48
C VAL A 176 3.42 -23.39 20.90
N GLY A 177 2.48 -22.46 21.05
CA GLY A 177 1.91 -22.08 22.33
C GLY A 177 1.20 -23.23 23.05
N LEU A 178 0.47 -24.07 22.31
CA LEU A 178 -0.14 -25.29 22.85
C LEU A 178 0.91 -26.27 23.37
N LEU A 179 1.98 -26.51 22.60
CA LEU A 179 3.05 -27.43 23.00
C LEU A 179 3.78 -26.92 24.25
N VAL A 180 4.06 -25.62 24.32
CA VAL A 180 4.66 -24.99 25.51
C VAL A 180 3.72 -25.11 26.71
N GLY A 181 2.42 -24.84 26.53
CA GLY A 181 1.42 -25.00 27.57
C GLY A 181 1.35 -26.44 28.08
N ARG A 182 1.42 -27.45 27.21
CA ARG A 182 1.43 -28.85 27.63
C ARG A 182 2.68 -29.27 28.37
N ALA A 183 3.83 -28.71 28.01
CA ALA A 183 5.10 -29.03 28.65
C ALA A 183 5.17 -28.55 30.11
N SER A 184 4.33 -27.60 30.52
CA SER A 184 4.33 -27.05 31.88
C SER A 184 3.44 -27.81 32.89
N ASP A 185 3.10 -29.07 32.63
CA ASP A 185 2.28 -29.94 33.50
C ASP A 185 0.93 -29.29 33.88
N SER A 186 0.33 -28.66 32.89
CA SER A 186 -0.59 -27.56 33.13
C SER A 186 -2.07 -27.95 33.12
N ARG A 187 -2.88 -27.14 33.81
CA ARG A 187 -4.35 -27.25 33.74
C ARG A 187 -4.84 -26.78 32.36
N ARG A 188 -6.01 -27.25 31.93
CA ARG A 188 -6.68 -26.87 30.66
C ARG A 188 -6.66 -25.37 30.31
N TRP A 189 -6.61 -24.47 31.31
CA TRP A 189 -6.56 -23.02 31.07
C TRP A 189 -5.21 -22.54 30.54
N GLU A 190 -4.11 -23.17 30.95
CA GLU A 190 -2.74 -22.81 30.53
C GLU A 190 -2.49 -23.24 29.09
N GLU A 191 -3.03 -24.40 28.67
CA GLU A 191 -3.05 -24.81 27.26
C GLU A 191 -3.75 -23.74 26.39
N LEU A 192 -4.92 -23.28 26.84
CA LEU A 192 -5.67 -22.24 26.12
C LEU A 192 -4.95 -20.90 26.12
N ALA A 193 -4.37 -20.49 27.26
CA ALA A 193 -3.57 -19.28 27.36
C ALA A 193 -2.33 -19.36 26.45
N GLY A 194 -1.68 -20.52 26.40
CA GLY A 194 -0.56 -20.82 25.50
C GLY A 194 -0.97 -20.66 24.03
N ILE A 195 -2.09 -21.27 23.62
CA ILE A 195 -2.63 -21.09 22.26
C ILE A 195 -2.86 -19.61 21.96
N MET A 196 -3.50 -18.87 22.86
CA MET A 196 -3.83 -17.46 22.63
C MET A 196 -2.59 -16.59 22.53
N ILE A 197 -1.63 -16.73 23.45
CA ILE A 197 -0.36 -15.99 23.45
C ILE A 197 0.45 -16.36 22.20
N GLY A 198 0.60 -17.65 21.90
CA GLY A 198 1.33 -18.14 20.74
C GLY A 198 0.72 -17.65 19.42
N SER A 199 -0.60 -17.73 19.28
CA SER A 199 -1.33 -17.22 18.10
C SER A 199 -1.14 -15.71 17.93
N SER A 200 -1.21 -14.96 19.03
CA SER A 200 -1.05 -13.51 19.02
C SER A 200 0.39 -13.09 18.64
N ALA A 201 1.39 -13.78 19.19
CA ALA A 201 2.80 -13.57 18.84
C ALA A 201 3.10 -13.95 17.38
N GLY A 202 2.51 -15.06 16.90
CA GLY A 202 2.59 -15.46 15.50
C GLY A 202 1.99 -14.42 14.57
N LEU A 203 0.80 -13.91 14.88
CA LEU A 203 0.15 -12.87 14.10
C LEU A 203 0.93 -11.55 14.11
N LEU A 204 1.47 -11.14 15.25
CA LEU A 204 2.34 -9.97 15.34
C LEU A 204 3.58 -10.12 14.45
N THR A 205 4.20 -11.31 14.47
CA THR A 205 5.35 -11.63 13.62
C THR A 205 5.02 -11.54 12.14
N ALA A 206 3.86 -12.06 11.73
CA ALA A 206 3.40 -11.96 10.35
C ALA A 206 3.22 -10.50 9.91
N ASN A 207 2.60 -9.66 10.74
CA ASN A 207 2.45 -8.23 10.45
C ASN A 207 3.80 -7.51 10.33
N ILE A 208 4.80 -7.85 11.16
CA ILE A 208 6.15 -7.27 11.04
C ILE A 208 6.79 -7.64 9.69
N ILE A 209 6.69 -8.91 9.29
CA ILE A 209 7.22 -9.38 8.01
C ILE A 209 6.50 -8.69 6.85
N ASP A 210 5.17 -8.57 6.93
CA ASP A 210 4.35 -7.91 5.92
C ASP A 210 4.78 -6.46 5.69
N ILE A 211 4.90 -5.69 6.77
CA ILE A 211 5.30 -4.27 6.74
C ILE A 211 6.71 -4.08 6.20
N ALA A 212 7.64 -4.96 6.58
CA ALA A 212 9.03 -4.86 6.19
C ALA A 212 9.26 -5.26 4.72
N VAL A 213 8.55 -6.29 4.24
CA VAL A 213 8.85 -6.98 2.98
C VAL A 213 7.84 -6.65 1.88
N LEU A 214 6.54 -6.68 2.16
CA LEU A 214 5.51 -6.61 1.12
C LEU A 214 5.05 -5.18 0.82
N GLU A 215 5.19 -4.25 1.76
CA GLU A 215 4.68 -2.87 1.67
C GLU A 215 5.59 -1.88 0.91
N ARG A 216 6.34 -2.42 -0.07
CA ARG A 216 7.10 -1.62 -1.04
C ARG A 216 6.42 -1.73 -2.40
N GLU A 217 6.04 -0.59 -2.96
CA GLU A 217 5.53 -0.50 -4.32
C GLU A 217 6.64 -0.02 -5.25
N GLU A 218 6.81 -0.68 -6.39
CA GLU A 218 7.62 -0.15 -7.48
C GLU A 218 6.69 0.69 -8.36
N ARG A 219 6.86 2.01 -8.35
CA ARG A 219 6.13 2.90 -9.26
C ARG A 219 7.02 3.21 -10.44
N SER A 220 6.56 2.83 -11.62
CA SER A 220 7.09 3.40 -12.85
C SER A 220 6.79 4.89 -12.87
N THR A 221 7.79 5.69 -13.21
CA THR A 221 7.61 7.15 -13.31
C THR A 221 6.66 7.49 -14.46
N ALA A 222 6.55 6.62 -15.48
CA ALA A 222 5.59 6.78 -16.58
C ALA A 222 4.14 6.67 -16.08
N ASP A 223 3.82 5.66 -15.26
CA ASP A 223 2.48 5.50 -14.67
C ASP A 223 2.12 6.70 -13.79
N SER A 224 3.11 7.33 -13.15
CA SER A 224 2.88 8.47 -12.26
C SER A 224 2.26 9.68 -13.00
N TYR A 225 2.61 9.90 -14.27
CA TYR A 225 2.09 11.03 -15.05
C TYR A 225 0.71 10.73 -15.66
N GLU A 226 0.50 9.50 -16.15
CA GLU A 226 -0.77 9.08 -16.71
C GLU A 226 -1.85 8.95 -15.62
N TYR A 227 -1.46 8.47 -14.44
CA TYR A 227 -2.33 8.33 -13.27
C TYR A 227 -2.79 9.68 -12.69
N ILE A 228 -1.98 10.75 -12.84
CA ILE A 228 -2.37 12.11 -12.48
C ILE A 228 -3.35 12.71 -13.51
N ARG A 229 -3.28 12.30 -14.78
CA ARG A 229 -4.12 12.87 -15.84
C ARG A 229 -5.47 12.17 -16.02
N LEU A 230 -5.56 10.87 -15.75
CA LEU A 230 -6.75 10.07 -16.10
C LEU A 230 -7.71 9.76 -14.93
N ARG A 231 -7.34 10.03 -13.67
CA ARG A 231 -8.27 9.86 -12.56
C ARG A 231 -8.98 11.17 -12.22
N PRO A 232 -10.32 11.17 -12.08
CA PRO A 232 -11.03 12.29 -11.46
C PRO A 232 -10.44 12.56 -10.07
N PRO A 233 -10.52 13.80 -9.56
CA PRO A 233 -9.93 14.18 -8.28
C PRO A 233 -10.38 13.18 -7.22
N ARG A 234 -9.45 12.33 -6.79
CA ARG A 234 -9.69 11.44 -5.67
C ARG A 234 -9.52 12.28 -4.43
N LEU A 235 -10.54 12.27 -3.57
CA LEU A 235 -10.46 12.70 -2.19
C LEU A 235 -9.13 12.23 -1.60
N ARG A 236 -8.17 13.15 -1.44
CA ARG A 236 -6.88 12.87 -0.81
C ARG A 236 -7.03 13.25 0.64
N LEU A 237 -7.22 12.27 1.50
CA LEU A 237 -7.12 12.44 2.95
C LEU A 237 -5.71 12.07 3.39
N ALA A 238 -4.98 13.03 3.93
CA ALA A 238 -3.71 12.84 4.61
C ALA A 238 -3.92 13.09 6.10
N PRO A 239 -3.56 12.15 6.98
CA PRO A 239 -3.53 12.44 8.40
C PRO A 239 -2.49 13.51 8.67
N HIS A 240 -2.88 14.50 9.47
CA HIS A 240 -2.02 15.58 9.92
C HIS A 240 -1.90 15.51 11.44
N VAL A 241 -0.67 15.34 11.92
CA VAL A 241 -0.37 15.42 13.35
C VAL A 241 0.51 16.64 13.55
N ALA A 242 0.06 17.60 14.35
CA ALA A 242 0.88 18.71 14.81
C ALA A 242 1.01 18.66 16.33
N MET A 243 2.24 18.87 16.80
CA MET A 243 2.55 19.00 18.21
C MET A 243 3.03 20.42 18.49
N ALA A 244 2.45 21.03 19.53
CA ALA A 244 2.90 22.28 20.13
C ALA A 244 3.11 22.03 21.64
N PRO A 245 3.88 22.88 22.35
CA PRO A 245 4.27 22.63 23.74
C PRO A 245 3.11 22.36 24.72
N ASP A 246 1.92 22.88 24.41
CA ASP A 246 0.71 22.84 25.23
C ASP A 246 -0.45 22.07 24.57
N ARG A 247 -0.28 21.57 23.33
CA ARG A 247 -1.36 20.89 22.60
C ARG A 247 -0.84 19.92 21.54
N ALA A 248 -1.54 18.81 21.38
CA ALA A 248 -1.42 17.92 20.23
C ALA A 248 -2.70 18.00 19.40
N THR A 249 -2.58 18.24 18.10
CA THR A 249 -3.71 18.21 17.16
C THR A 249 -3.55 17.04 16.22
N LEU A 250 -4.61 16.23 16.13
CA LEU A 250 -4.75 15.15 15.17
C LEU A 250 -5.91 15.51 14.24
N GLY A 251 -5.63 15.59 12.95
CA GLY A 251 -6.61 16.01 11.95
C GLY A 251 -6.44 15.26 10.64
N LEU A 252 -7.35 15.51 9.70
CA LEU A 252 -7.28 15.03 8.33
C LEU A 252 -7.25 16.26 7.42
N GLY A 253 -6.26 16.34 6.55
CA GLY A 253 -6.13 17.41 5.55
C GLY A 253 -6.00 16.84 4.15
N GLY A 254 -6.39 17.61 3.14
CA GLY A 254 -6.01 17.33 1.76
C GLY A 254 -6.97 17.94 0.74
N ALA A 255 -6.97 17.40 -0.48
CA ALA A 255 -7.68 17.98 -1.61
C ALA A 255 -9.00 17.21 -1.84
N PHE A 256 -10.10 17.97 -1.92
CA PHE A 256 -11.45 17.51 -2.22
C PHE A 256 -11.87 18.03 -3.59
#